data_AF-A0A845AUI6-F1
#
_entry.id   AF-A0A845AUI6-F1
#
_cell.length_a   1.000
_cell.length_b   1.000
_cell.length_c   1.000
_cell.angle_alpha   90.00
_cell.angle_beta   90.00
_cell.angle_gamma   90.00
#
_symmetry.space_group_name_H-M   'P 1'
#
loop_
_entity.id
_entity.type
_entity.pdbx_description
1 polymer ?
#
loop_
_entity_poly.entity_id
_entity_poly.type
_entity_poly.pdbx_seq_one_letter_code
_entity_poly.pdbx_strand_id
1 'polypeptide(L)'
;MTIASYPFWRVVPGERSGQYILPVMPPATVGPDGAPHVMGGVAIAAAVDAMQLESQLPLLWAQAQFLSPTQHAEELTITCEQCGGGQSVAQFRANISVNGRPTHRISAALGAREPSEQRVFATMPDVPAPDQSPPDDGPDWSAPGGLKDQFERRVAIREPNKGYEAVWSRSLNGFALDAGWLAIVSDFFLGAHPETRGGSSLDDMYRFIQPAEPGWVLSVTELAAFDRGTVSGQARHFSQDGALLAISSQTGVLPRIPMLKG
;
A
#
# COMPACT_ATOMS: atom_id res chain seq x y z
N MET A 1 -3.96 3.12 -23.14
CA MET A 1 -3.17 2.76 -21.94
C MET A 1 -3.49 1.33 -21.59
N THR A 2 -2.48 0.52 -21.24
CA THR A 2 -2.66 -0.92 -21.02
C THR A 2 -2.85 -1.17 -19.54
N ILE A 3 -4.03 -1.66 -19.17
CA ILE A 3 -4.32 -2.15 -17.81
C ILE A 3 -3.52 -3.44 -17.61
N ALA A 4 -2.85 -3.57 -16.46
CA ALA A 4 -2.08 -4.76 -16.12
C ALA A 4 -3.00 -5.97 -16.01
N SER A 5 -2.74 -7.03 -16.78
CA SER A 5 -3.52 -8.27 -16.74
C SER A 5 -3.10 -9.23 -15.61
N TYR A 6 -1.99 -8.95 -14.92
CA TYR A 6 -1.45 -9.76 -13.84
C TYR A 6 -1.01 -8.88 -12.65
N PRO A 7 -1.00 -9.44 -11.43
CA PRO A 7 -0.55 -8.74 -10.22
C PRO A 7 0.90 -8.26 -10.35
N PHE A 8 1.08 -6.96 -10.58
CA PHE A 8 2.38 -6.32 -10.84
C PHE A 8 3.25 -6.14 -9.58
N TRP A 9 2.81 -6.68 -8.44
CA TRP A 9 3.57 -6.76 -7.19
C TRP A 9 4.12 -8.16 -6.92
N ARG A 10 3.79 -9.16 -7.75
CA ARG A 10 4.29 -10.52 -7.56
C ARG A 10 5.77 -10.63 -7.88
N VAL A 11 6.50 -11.32 -7.03
CA VAL A 11 7.92 -11.55 -7.19
C VAL A 11 8.21 -12.88 -7.85
N VAL A 12 9.43 -13.02 -8.35
CA VAL A 12 10.00 -14.30 -8.79
C VAL A 12 11.20 -14.67 -7.92
N PRO A 13 11.53 -15.97 -7.76
CA PRO A 13 12.74 -16.38 -7.06
C PRO A 13 13.99 -15.77 -7.68
N GLY A 14 14.91 -15.31 -6.84
CA GLY A 14 16.25 -14.87 -7.23
C GLY A 14 17.25 -16.02 -7.33
N GLU A 15 18.53 -15.68 -7.43
CA GLU A 15 19.61 -16.67 -7.56
C GLU A 15 19.92 -17.41 -6.25
N ARG A 16 19.54 -16.83 -5.11
CA ARG A 16 19.87 -17.34 -3.77
C ARG A 16 18.61 -17.69 -2.99
N SER A 17 18.72 -18.65 -2.08
CA SER A 17 17.66 -18.95 -1.12
C SER A 17 17.29 -17.69 -0.32
N GLY A 18 15.99 -17.48 -0.09
CA GLY A 18 15.48 -16.30 0.59
C GLY A 18 15.60 -15.00 -0.22
N GLN A 19 16.00 -15.06 -1.49
CA GLN A 19 16.06 -13.91 -2.38
C GLN A 19 14.94 -13.98 -3.42
N TYR A 20 14.31 -12.84 -3.65
CA TYR A 20 13.22 -12.65 -4.61
C TYR A 20 13.44 -11.37 -5.40
N ILE A 21 12.91 -11.31 -6.61
CA ILE A 21 13.03 -10.17 -7.52
C ILE A 21 11.63 -9.68 -7.88
N LEU A 22 11.39 -8.39 -7.76
CA LEU A 22 10.26 -7.71 -8.38
C LEU A 22 10.74 -7.05 -9.68
N PRO A 23 10.35 -7.55 -10.87
CA PRO A 23 10.52 -6.80 -12.11
C PRO A 23 9.68 -5.53 -12.06
N VAL A 24 10.30 -4.36 -12.19
CA VAL A 24 9.58 -3.08 -12.13
C VAL A 24 8.96 -2.82 -13.49
N MET A 25 7.63 -2.73 -13.50
CA MET A 25 6.85 -2.38 -14.67
C MET A 25 6.08 -1.08 -14.44
N PRO A 26 5.64 -0.38 -15.50
CA PRO A 26 4.90 0.87 -15.36
C PRO A 26 3.74 0.82 -14.32
N PRO A 27 2.90 -0.23 -14.26
CA PRO A 27 1.85 -0.36 -13.25
C PRO A 27 2.32 -0.28 -11.79
N ALA A 28 3.58 -0.62 -11.50
CA ALA A 28 4.18 -0.56 -10.17
C ALA A 28 4.66 0.85 -9.77
N THR A 29 4.58 1.82 -10.67
CA THR A 29 5.26 3.11 -10.52
C THR A 29 4.31 4.30 -10.36
N VAL A 30 4.79 5.32 -9.68
CA VAL A 30 4.18 6.66 -9.55
C VAL A 30 5.23 7.72 -9.84
N GLY A 31 4.81 8.98 -10.02
CA GLY A 31 5.73 10.06 -10.38
C GLY A 31 5.51 10.59 -11.81
N PRO A 32 6.16 11.71 -12.15
CA PRO A 32 6.04 12.31 -13.47
C PRO A 32 6.71 11.48 -14.55
N ASP A 33 6.30 11.73 -15.79
CA ASP A 33 6.98 11.16 -16.96
C ASP A 33 8.46 11.54 -16.97
N GLY A 34 9.31 10.59 -17.37
CA GLY A 34 10.77 10.72 -17.33
C GLY A 34 11.44 10.50 -15.97
N ALA A 35 10.70 10.46 -14.86
CA ALA A 35 11.27 10.11 -13.53
C ALA A 35 10.32 9.30 -12.63
N PRO A 36 9.67 8.23 -13.14
CA PRO A 36 8.82 7.37 -12.31
C PRO A 36 9.67 6.59 -11.29
N HIS A 37 9.06 6.28 -10.16
CA HIS A 37 9.64 5.46 -9.10
C HIS A 37 8.62 4.44 -8.61
N VAL A 38 9.10 3.33 -8.03
CA VAL A 38 8.22 2.30 -7.47
C VAL A 38 7.43 2.90 -6.32
N MET A 39 6.10 2.70 -6.34
CA MET A 39 5.22 3.13 -5.27
C MET A 39 5.46 2.33 -3.98
N GLY A 40 5.41 3.00 -2.82
CA GLY A 40 5.78 2.40 -1.54
C GLY A 40 4.96 1.15 -1.21
N GLY A 41 3.64 1.24 -1.30
CA GLY A 41 2.71 0.13 -1.15
C GLY A 41 2.96 -1.05 -2.11
N VAL A 42 3.50 -0.81 -3.32
CA VAL A 42 3.91 -1.89 -4.24
C VAL A 42 5.17 -2.58 -3.72
N ALA A 43 6.14 -1.84 -3.19
CA ALA A 43 7.32 -2.43 -2.56
C ALA A 43 6.94 -3.25 -1.31
N ILE A 44 5.95 -2.79 -0.52
CA ILE A 44 5.39 -3.55 0.61
C ILE A 44 4.69 -4.81 0.11
N ALA A 45 3.83 -4.70 -0.89
CA ALA A 45 3.11 -5.83 -1.47
C ALA A 45 4.07 -6.91 -2.02
N ALA A 46 5.17 -6.50 -2.66
CA ALA A 46 6.21 -7.41 -3.13
C ALA A 46 6.99 -8.07 -1.99
N ALA A 47 7.28 -7.35 -0.91
CA ALA A 47 7.88 -7.96 0.29
C ALA A 47 6.93 -8.94 0.97
N VAL A 48 5.63 -8.63 1.03
CA VAL A 48 4.60 -9.54 1.53
C VAL A 48 4.56 -10.81 0.68
N ASP A 49 4.50 -10.68 -0.65
CA ASP A 49 4.49 -11.82 -1.58
C ASP A 49 5.74 -12.70 -1.37
N ALA A 50 6.93 -12.09 -1.32
CA ALA A 50 8.19 -12.78 -1.05
C ALA A 50 8.19 -13.53 0.30
N MET A 51 7.73 -12.90 1.38
CA MET A 51 7.71 -13.53 2.70
C MET A 51 6.66 -14.64 2.80
N GLN A 52 5.50 -14.51 2.13
CA GLN A 52 4.51 -15.59 2.07
C GLN A 52 5.02 -16.78 1.25
N LEU A 53 5.75 -16.53 0.15
CA LEU A 53 6.42 -17.59 -0.61
C LEU A 53 7.50 -18.29 0.21
N GLU A 54 8.31 -17.54 0.95
CA GLU A 54 9.38 -18.10 1.78
C GLU A 54 8.84 -18.92 2.95
N SER A 55 7.80 -18.43 3.61
CA SER A 55 7.27 -19.05 4.84
C SER A 55 6.15 -20.06 4.61
N GLN A 56 5.45 -19.98 3.47
CA GLN A 56 4.18 -20.65 3.22
C GLN A 56 3.11 -20.30 4.28
N LEU A 57 3.22 -19.12 4.90
CA LEU A 57 2.30 -18.61 5.91
C LEU A 57 1.61 -17.33 5.41
N PRO A 58 0.33 -17.08 5.78
CA PRO A 58 -0.35 -15.84 5.41
C PRO A 58 0.19 -14.65 6.21
N LEU A 59 0.09 -13.45 5.66
CA LEU A 59 0.43 -12.22 6.39
C LEU A 59 -0.50 -11.95 7.56
N LEU A 60 0.05 -11.57 8.71
CA LEU A 60 -0.70 -10.92 9.80
C LEU A 60 -0.51 -9.39 9.76
N TRP A 61 0.75 -8.95 9.72
CA TRP A 61 1.10 -7.54 9.61
C TRP A 61 2.50 -7.35 9.02
N ALA A 62 2.75 -6.19 8.42
CA ALA A 62 4.04 -5.72 7.95
C ALA A 62 4.24 -4.24 8.33
N GLN A 63 5.46 -3.89 8.74
CA GLN A 63 5.91 -2.52 8.98
C GLN A 63 7.06 -2.24 8.03
N ALA A 64 6.97 -1.19 7.24
CA ALA A 64 8.00 -0.75 6.32
C ALA A 64 8.64 0.57 6.77
N GLN A 65 9.93 0.72 6.51
CA GLN A 65 10.65 1.98 6.54
C GLN A 65 11.13 2.30 5.13
N PHE A 66 10.79 3.50 4.66
CA PHE A 66 11.21 4.02 3.35
C PHE A 66 12.56 4.75 3.52
N LEU A 67 13.62 4.20 2.94
CA LEU A 67 15.00 4.63 3.20
C LEU A 67 15.56 5.53 2.11
N SER A 68 15.28 5.20 0.84
CA SER A 68 15.90 5.89 -0.28
C SER A 68 15.10 5.70 -1.58
N PRO A 69 15.22 6.62 -2.56
CA PRO A 69 14.36 6.65 -3.74
C PRO A 69 14.61 5.47 -4.69
N THR A 70 13.59 5.08 -5.45
CA THR A 70 13.58 3.98 -6.43
C THR A 70 13.41 4.49 -7.88
N GLN A 71 13.78 5.75 -8.15
CA GLN A 71 13.73 6.31 -9.50
C GLN A 71 14.55 5.45 -10.46
N HIS A 72 13.96 5.14 -11.63
CA HIS A 72 14.57 4.31 -12.67
C HIS A 72 14.97 2.90 -12.25
N ALA A 73 14.40 2.37 -11.15
CA ALA A 73 14.60 0.97 -10.82
C ALA A 73 13.96 0.09 -11.91
N GLU A 74 14.74 -0.79 -12.52
CA GLU A 74 14.26 -1.82 -13.44
C GLU A 74 13.83 -3.09 -12.68
N GLU A 75 14.41 -3.30 -11.50
CA GLU A 75 14.07 -4.38 -10.59
C GLU A 75 14.31 -3.97 -9.13
N LEU A 76 13.56 -4.59 -8.22
CA LEU A 76 13.85 -4.58 -6.79
C LEU A 76 14.33 -5.97 -6.35
N THR A 77 15.48 -6.03 -5.69
CA THR A 77 15.93 -7.24 -5.00
C THR A 77 15.42 -7.26 -3.57
N ILE A 78 14.72 -8.31 -3.19
CA ILE A 78 14.14 -8.53 -1.87
C ILE A 78 14.83 -9.73 -1.23
N THR A 79 15.33 -9.56 0.00
CA THR A 79 15.85 -10.69 0.80
C THR A 79 15.02 -10.87 2.05
N CYS A 80 14.52 -12.10 2.26
CA CYS A 80 13.66 -12.48 3.35
C CYS A 80 14.41 -13.35 4.35
N GLU A 81 14.15 -13.15 5.64
CA GLU A 81 14.76 -13.92 6.72
C GLU A 81 13.75 -14.11 7.85
N GLN A 82 13.58 -15.34 8.31
CA GLN A 82 12.87 -15.61 9.56
C GLN A 82 13.78 -15.25 10.74
N CYS A 83 13.45 -14.19 11.46
CA CYS A 83 14.21 -13.71 12.61
C CYS A 83 13.74 -14.32 13.95
N GLY A 84 12.60 -15.02 13.96
CA GLY A 84 12.08 -15.65 15.17
C GLY A 84 10.69 -16.28 14.99
N GLY A 85 10.07 -16.63 16.11
CA GLY A 85 8.78 -17.32 16.13
C GLY A 85 8.89 -18.83 15.93
N GLY A 86 7.81 -19.47 15.52
CA GLY A 86 7.72 -20.91 15.28
C GLY A 86 6.86 -21.24 14.06
N GLN A 87 6.42 -22.49 13.96
CA GLN A 87 5.68 -22.98 12.78
C GLN A 87 4.34 -22.29 12.54
N SER A 88 3.62 -21.91 13.61
CA SER A 88 2.28 -21.30 13.49
C SER A 88 2.32 -19.79 13.33
N VAL A 89 3.29 -19.12 13.98
CA VAL A 89 3.48 -17.66 13.89
C VAL A 89 4.97 -17.39 13.86
N ALA A 90 5.43 -16.79 12.76
CA ALA A 90 6.82 -16.49 12.50
C ALA A 90 7.05 -14.97 12.42
N GLN A 91 8.23 -14.52 12.86
CA GLN A 91 8.68 -13.15 12.74
C GLN A 91 9.68 -13.07 11.59
N PHE A 92 9.41 -12.22 10.61
CA PHE A 92 10.22 -12.06 9.40
C PHE A 92 10.76 -10.65 9.27
N ARG A 93 11.90 -10.57 8.58
CA ARG A 93 12.46 -9.34 8.05
C ARG A 93 12.58 -9.48 6.54
N ALA A 94 12.27 -8.40 5.81
CA ALA A 94 12.67 -8.26 4.42
C ALA A 94 13.52 -6.99 4.22
N ASN A 95 14.60 -7.09 3.45
CA ASN A 95 15.34 -5.92 2.98
C ASN A 95 15.15 -5.79 1.48
N ILE A 96 14.81 -4.58 1.02
CA ILE A 96 14.66 -4.27 -0.40
C ILE A 96 15.81 -3.39 -0.84
N SER A 97 16.39 -3.69 -2.00
CA SER A 97 17.47 -2.90 -2.58
C SER A 97 17.33 -2.75 -4.09
N VAL A 98 17.96 -1.70 -4.62
CA VAL A 98 18.18 -1.48 -6.05
C VAL A 98 19.68 -1.42 -6.27
N ASN A 99 20.23 -2.31 -7.10
CA ASN A 99 21.68 -2.40 -7.34
C ASN A 99 22.50 -2.44 -6.04
N GLY A 100 22.00 -3.18 -5.04
CA GLY A 100 22.62 -3.31 -3.71
C GLY A 100 22.43 -2.12 -2.76
N ARG A 101 21.86 -0.99 -3.21
CA ARG A 101 21.51 0.14 -2.33
C ARG A 101 20.18 -0.14 -1.62
N PRO A 102 20.13 -0.13 -0.27
CA PRO A 102 18.88 -0.35 0.46
C PRO A 102 17.85 0.76 0.18
N THR A 103 16.63 0.37 -0.19
CA THR A 103 15.51 1.29 -0.45
C THR A 103 14.41 1.15 0.58
N HIS A 104 14.17 -0.06 1.08
CA HIS A 104 13.17 -0.32 2.12
C HIS A 104 13.68 -1.36 3.11
N ARG A 105 13.18 -1.28 4.34
CA ARG A 105 13.31 -2.34 5.33
C ARG A 105 11.93 -2.67 5.88
N ILE A 106 11.61 -3.96 5.94
CA ILE A 106 10.33 -4.46 6.39
C ILE A 106 10.54 -5.41 7.57
N SER A 107 9.71 -5.27 8.59
CA SER A 107 9.50 -6.29 9.63
C SER A 107 8.07 -6.78 9.54
N ALA A 108 7.83 -8.07 9.72
CA ALA A 108 6.49 -8.64 9.58
C ALA A 108 6.27 -9.82 10.52
N ALA A 109 5.01 -10.11 10.80
CA ALA A 109 4.61 -11.40 11.33
C ALA A 109 3.70 -12.11 10.31
N LEU A 110 3.95 -13.40 10.14
CA LEU A 110 3.18 -14.28 9.27
C LEU A 110 2.69 -15.49 10.05
N GLY A 111 1.57 -16.05 9.63
CA GLY A 111 1.00 -17.27 10.17
C GLY A 111 -0.40 -17.10 10.71
N ALA A 112 -0.89 -18.14 11.39
CA ALA A 112 -2.20 -18.20 11.98
C ALA A 112 -2.20 -19.25 13.11
N ARG A 113 -3.19 -19.17 14.00
CA ARG A 113 -3.47 -20.23 14.98
C ARG A 113 -4.91 -20.64 14.83
N GLU A 114 -5.13 -21.92 14.58
CA GLU A 114 -6.48 -22.48 14.42
C GLU A 114 -6.85 -23.42 15.57
N PRO A 115 -8.15 -23.49 15.93
CA PRO A 115 -9.25 -22.69 15.39
C PRO A 115 -9.26 -21.26 15.95
N SER A 116 -9.54 -20.27 15.11
CA SER A 116 -9.73 -18.87 15.53
C SER A 116 -11.03 -18.28 14.98
N GLU A 117 -12.03 -18.10 15.85
CA GLU A 117 -13.26 -17.39 15.49
C GLU A 117 -12.97 -15.89 15.28
N GLN A 118 -13.31 -15.36 14.10
CA GLN A 118 -13.14 -13.95 13.81
C GLN A 118 -14.19 -13.12 14.56
N ARG A 119 -13.73 -12.06 15.23
CA ARG A 119 -14.61 -11.04 15.84
C ARG A 119 -14.12 -9.66 15.42
N VAL A 120 -14.99 -8.91 14.76
CA VAL A 120 -14.68 -7.57 14.26
C VAL A 120 -15.50 -6.54 15.03
N PHE A 121 -14.81 -5.58 15.63
CA PHE A 121 -15.43 -4.47 16.38
C PHE A 121 -15.47 -3.17 15.58
N ALA A 122 -14.63 -3.03 14.55
CA ALA A 122 -14.66 -1.87 13.70
C ALA A 122 -15.93 -1.89 12.85
N THR A 123 -16.56 -0.72 12.71
CA THR A 123 -17.74 -0.53 11.87
C THR A 123 -17.37 0.37 10.71
N MET A 124 -17.77 -0.02 9.50
CA MET A 124 -17.66 0.86 8.33
C MET A 124 -18.53 2.11 8.56
N PRO A 125 -18.01 3.33 8.35
CA PRO A 125 -18.82 4.53 8.50
C PRO A 125 -19.89 4.62 7.42
N ASP A 126 -20.99 5.31 7.74
CA ASP A 126 -22.03 5.65 6.76
C ASP A 126 -21.52 6.74 5.82
N VAL A 127 -21.31 6.38 4.56
CA VAL A 127 -20.77 7.25 3.51
C VAL A 127 -21.50 6.98 2.19
N PRO A 128 -21.53 7.95 1.25
CA PRO A 128 -22.07 7.70 -0.08
C PRO A 128 -21.46 6.47 -0.75
N ALA A 129 -22.30 5.68 -1.41
CA ALA A 129 -21.85 4.51 -2.18
C ALA A 129 -20.95 4.94 -3.36
N PRO A 130 -20.16 4.03 -3.96
CA PRO A 130 -19.27 4.38 -5.07
C PRO A 130 -19.98 5.05 -6.25
N ASP A 131 -21.17 4.58 -6.64
CA ASP A 131 -21.97 5.14 -7.73
C ASP A 131 -22.52 6.55 -7.44
N GLN A 132 -22.65 6.91 -6.18
CA GLN A 132 -23.06 8.23 -5.68
C GLN A 132 -21.88 9.16 -5.39
N SER A 133 -20.65 8.63 -5.41
CA SER A 133 -19.43 9.38 -5.12
C SER A 133 -18.81 9.94 -6.41
N PRO A 134 -18.39 11.22 -6.43
CA PRO A 134 -17.70 11.80 -7.59
C PRO A 134 -16.36 11.11 -7.87
N PRO A 135 -15.94 10.99 -9.16
CA PRO A 135 -14.63 10.48 -9.52
C PRO A 135 -13.49 11.39 -9.02
N ASP A 136 -12.33 10.79 -8.75
CA ASP A 136 -11.06 11.47 -8.45
C ASP A 136 -9.98 10.97 -9.40
N ASP A 137 -9.78 11.71 -10.48
CA ASP A 137 -8.80 11.38 -11.53
C ASP A 137 -7.35 11.53 -11.06
N GLY A 138 -7.13 12.06 -9.85
CA GLY A 138 -5.80 12.27 -9.29
C GLY A 138 -5.01 13.35 -10.03
N PRO A 139 -3.67 13.39 -9.86
CA PRO A 139 -2.83 14.38 -10.52
C PRO A 139 -2.54 14.02 -11.99
N ASP A 140 -2.79 14.98 -12.89
CA ASP A 140 -2.56 14.88 -14.34
C ASP A 140 -1.11 14.64 -14.76
N TRP A 141 -0.14 14.85 -13.87
CA TRP A 141 1.27 14.78 -14.21
C TRP A 141 1.88 13.37 -14.17
N SER A 142 1.14 12.31 -13.84
CA SER A 142 1.74 10.97 -13.69
C SER A 142 2.09 10.31 -15.02
N ALA A 143 3.18 9.54 -15.05
CA ALA A 143 3.64 8.81 -16.23
C ALA A 143 2.56 7.87 -16.81
N PRO A 144 2.39 7.78 -18.14
CA PRO A 144 1.43 6.87 -18.77
C PRO A 144 1.68 5.40 -18.42
N GLY A 145 0.60 4.65 -18.16
CA GLY A 145 0.66 3.25 -17.74
C GLY A 145 1.07 3.06 -16.28
N GLY A 146 1.32 4.15 -15.55
CA GLY A 146 1.60 4.16 -14.12
C GLY A 146 0.47 3.59 -13.27
N LEU A 147 0.70 3.50 -11.96
CA LEU A 147 -0.27 2.96 -11.00
C LEU A 147 -1.63 3.67 -11.05
N LYS A 148 -1.66 4.99 -11.34
CA LYS A 148 -2.91 5.75 -11.47
C LYS A 148 -3.85 5.21 -12.56
N ASP A 149 -3.29 4.57 -13.59
CA ASP A 149 -4.07 4.03 -14.72
C ASP A 149 -4.58 2.61 -14.43
N GLN A 150 -4.32 2.06 -13.24
CA GLN A 150 -4.62 0.67 -12.86
C GLN A 150 -5.84 0.55 -11.94
N PHE A 151 -6.33 1.65 -11.40
CA PHE A 151 -7.46 1.68 -10.48
C PHE A 151 -8.39 2.87 -10.78
N GLU A 152 -9.65 2.74 -10.37
CA GLU A 152 -10.60 3.84 -10.29
C GLU A 152 -10.63 4.37 -8.84
N ARG A 153 -10.73 5.69 -8.66
CA ARG A 153 -10.95 6.33 -7.35
C ARG A 153 -12.18 7.23 -7.37
N ARG A 154 -12.92 7.22 -6.26
CA ARG A 154 -14.09 8.09 -6.03
C ARG A 154 -14.12 8.60 -4.61
N VAL A 155 -14.39 9.89 -4.41
CA VAL A 155 -14.36 10.52 -3.08
C VAL A 155 -15.76 10.47 -2.47
N ALA A 156 -15.94 9.68 -1.40
CA ALA A 156 -17.20 9.67 -0.67
C ALA A 156 -17.29 10.87 0.28
N ILE A 157 -16.23 11.14 1.03
CA ILE A 157 -16.10 12.27 1.96
C ILE A 157 -14.67 12.80 1.93
N ARG A 158 -14.50 14.13 1.90
CA ARG A 158 -13.20 14.79 2.09
C ARG A 158 -13.38 16.03 2.95
N GLU A 159 -12.82 16.00 4.15
CA GLU A 159 -12.89 17.09 5.14
C GLU A 159 -11.45 17.45 5.59
N PRO A 160 -10.68 18.20 4.77
CA PRO A 160 -9.26 18.48 5.06
C PRO A 160 -9.03 19.13 6.42
N ASN A 161 -9.90 20.07 6.82
CA ASN A 161 -9.81 20.75 8.12
C ASN A 161 -9.98 19.81 9.32
N LYS A 162 -10.50 18.60 9.13
CA LYS A 162 -10.63 17.56 10.15
C LYS A 162 -9.61 16.42 9.97
N GLY A 163 -8.77 16.49 8.94
CA GLY A 163 -7.85 15.40 8.59
C GLY A 163 -8.58 14.13 8.15
N TYR A 164 -9.81 14.21 7.65
CA TYR A 164 -10.64 13.04 7.36
C TYR A 164 -10.89 12.88 5.85
N GLU A 165 -10.62 11.69 5.32
CA GLU A 165 -11.01 11.29 3.96
C GLU A 165 -11.61 9.88 3.97
N ALA A 166 -12.71 9.71 3.25
CA ALA A 166 -13.26 8.41 2.90
C ALA A 166 -13.28 8.29 1.37
N VAL A 167 -12.45 7.40 0.82
CA VAL A 167 -12.27 7.23 -0.63
C VAL A 167 -12.51 5.78 -1.04
N TRP A 168 -13.32 5.61 -2.08
CA TRP A 168 -13.51 4.33 -2.75
C TRP A 168 -12.41 4.14 -3.79
N SER A 169 -11.80 2.96 -3.81
CA SER A 169 -10.84 2.55 -4.84
C SER A 169 -11.13 1.15 -5.35
N ARG A 170 -10.87 0.89 -6.63
CA ARG A 170 -11.10 -0.43 -7.25
C ARG A 170 -10.09 -0.70 -8.35
N SER A 171 -9.50 -1.90 -8.37
CA SER A 171 -8.67 -2.35 -9.49
C SER A 171 -9.48 -2.39 -10.79
N LEU A 172 -8.95 -1.80 -11.87
CA LEU A 172 -9.58 -1.85 -13.19
C LEU A 172 -9.48 -3.24 -13.84
N ASN A 173 -8.54 -4.08 -13.39
CA ASN A 173 -8.38 -5.46 -13.86
C ASN A 173 -9.11 -6.47 -12.96
N GLY A 174 -9.83 -6.02 -11.93
CA GLY A 174 -10.56 -6.93 -11.02
C GLY A 174 -9.64 -7.86 -10.23
N PHE A 175 -8.50 -7.37 -9.74
CA PHE A 175 -7.70 -8.14 -8.79
C PHE A 175 -8.47 -8.41 -7.50
N ALA A 176 -8.24 -9.59 -6.90
CA ALA A 176 -8.77 -9.91 -5.58
C ALA A 176 -8.25 -8.93 -4.54
N LEU A 177 -9.03 -8.70 -3.48
CA LEU A 177 -8.65 -7.85 -2.36
C LEU A 177 -7.78 -8.65 -1.39
N ASP A 178 -6.64 -9.14 -1.90
CA ASP A 178 -5.67 -9.93 -1.15
C ASP A 178 -4.70 -9.05 -0.37
N ALA A 179 -3.80 -9.69 0.39
CA ALA A 179 -2.84 -8.99 1.23
C ALA A 179 -1.90 -8.05 0.44
N GLY A 180 -1.61 -8.36 -0.82
CA GLY A 180 -0.74 -7.53 -1.67
C GLY A 180 -1.48 -6.32 -2.24
N TRP A 181 -2.68 -6.52 -2.79
CA TRP A 181 -3.49 -5.41 -3.29
C TRP A 181 -3.86 -4.42 -2.19
N LEU A 182 -4.24 -4.92 -1.00
CA LEU A 182 -4.58 -4.06 0.13
C LEU A 182 -3.37 -3.33 0.72
N ALA A 183 -2.15 -3.88 0.60
CA ALA A 183 -0.93 -3.13 0.92
C ALA A 183 -0.72 -1.93 -0.02
N ILE A 184 -1.03 -2.08 -1.31
CA ILE A 184 -0.98 -0.98 -2.29
C ILE A 184 -2.02 0.08 -1.94
N VAL A 185 -3.26 -0.32 -1.65
CA VAL A 185 -4.34 0.61 -1.28
C VAL A 185 -4.03 1.36 0.02
N SER A 186 -3.32 0.72 0.97
CA SER A 186 -2.96 1.33 2.26
C SER A 186 -2.05 2.55 2.11
N ASP A 187 -1.09 2.51 1.17
CA ASP A 187 -0.14 3.62 0.94
C ASP A 187 -0.74 4.74 0.04
N PHE A 188 -2.06 4.76 -0.18
CA PHE A 188 -2.76 5.96 -0.66
C PHE A 188 -2.91 7.05 0.43
N PHE A 189 -2.43 6.77 1.64
CA PHE A 189 -2.52 7.61 2.84
C PHE A 189 -2.23 9.10 2.62
N LEU A 190 -1.09 9.46 1.98
CA LEU A 190 -0.75 10.87 1.74
C LEU A 190 -1.64 11.54 0.68
N GLY A 191 -2.43 10.78 -0.07
CA GLY A 191 -3.45 11.33 -0.97
C GLY A 191 -4.61 11.99 -0.24
N ALA A 192 -4.80 11.69 1.06
CA ALA A 192 -5.96 12.10 1.84
C ALA A 192 -6.04 13.60 2.15
N HIS A 193 -4.96 14.36 1.97
CA HIS A 193 -4.93 15.78 2.29
C HIS A 193 -4.19 16.61 1.23
N PRO A 194 -4.66 17.82 0.90
CA PRO A 194 -3.97 18.67 -0.08
C PRO A 194 -2.55 19.06 0.34
N GLU A 195 -2.31 19.32 1.64
CA GLU A 195 -1.01 19.78 2.14
C GLU A 195 0.07 18.69 2.16
N THR A 196 -0.30 17.43 2.00
CA THR A 196 0.64 16.30 1.91
C THR A 196 1.09 16.00 0.48
N ARG A 197 0.46 16.64 -0.53
CA ARG A 197 0.78 16.42 -1.95
C ARG A 197 2.21 16.86 -2.27
N GLY A 198 2.97 15.96 -2.89
CA GLY A 198 4.41 16.15 -3.14
C GLY A 198 5.30 15.85 -1.94
N GLY A 199 4.72 15.42 -0.82
CA GLY A 199 5.43 14.83 0.30
C GLY A 199 5.85 13.38 0.03
N SER A 200 6.50 12.77 1.02
CA SER A 200 7.00 11.39 0.92
C SER A 200 6.78 10.63 2.22
N SER A 201 6.41 9.37 2.12
CA SER A 201 6.26 8.45 3.27
C SER A 201 7.62 8.18 3.94
N LEU A 202 7.62 8.10 5.28
CA LEU A 202 8.76 7.63 6.08
C LEU A 202 8.60 6.16 6.47
N ASP A 203 7.36 5.76 6.76
CA ASP A 203 7.00 4.41 7.16
C ASP A 203 5.58 4.07 6.70
N ASP A 204 5.22 2.79 6.77
CA ASP A 204 3.84 2.30 6.68
C ASP A 204 3.73 1.05 7.58
N MET A 205 2.74 1.04 8.46
CA MET A 205 2.37 -0.12 9.27
C MET A 205 1.03 -0.66 8.81
N TYR A 206 1.07 -1.82 8.17
CA TYR A 206 -0.05 -2.48 7.53
C TYR A 206 -0.43 -3.76 8.27
N ARG A 207 -1.72 -3.95 8.58
CA ARG A 207 -2.29 -5.15 9.19
C ARG A 207 -3.37 -5.72 8.29
N PHE A 208 -3.20 -6.97 7.89
CA PHE A 208 -4.16 -7.70 7.08
C PHE A 208 -5.15 -8.43 7.99
N ILE A 209 -6.45 -8.29 7.72
CA ILE A 209 -7.52 -8.92 8.52
C ILE A 209 -8.11 -10.10 7.77
N GLN A 210 -8.52 -9.88 6.52
CA GLN A 210 -9.08 -10.92 5.66
C GLN A 210 -9.09 -10.48 4.19
N PRO A 211 -9.10 -11.44 3.25
CA PRO A 211 -9.29 -11.15 1.84
C PRO A 211 -10.78 -10.90 1.53
N ALA A 212 -11.04 -10.35 0.35
CA ALA A 212 -12.36 -10.31 -0.25
C ALA A 212 -12.30 -10.48 -1.77
N GLU A 213 -13.45 -10.78 -2.38
CA GLU A 213 -13.59 -10.84 -3.84
C GLU A 213 -13.28 -9.49 -4.50
N PRO A 214 -12.89 -9.47 -5.78
CA PRO A 214 -12.63 -8.23 -6.51
C PRO A 214 -13.77 -7.23 -6.40
N GLY A 215 -13.45 -5.99 -6.06
CA GLY A 215 -14.47 -4.96 -5.87
C GLY A 215 -13.94 -3.64 -5.34
N TRP A 216 -14.87 -2.83 -4.84
CA TRP A 216 -14.55 -1.55 -4.23
C TRP A 216 -14.02 -1.72 -2.81
N VAL A 217 -12.97 -0.98 -2.49
CA VAL A 217 -12.42 -0.81 -1.14
C VAL A 217 -12.66 0.62 -0.69
N LEU A 218 -13.36 0.80 0.43
CA LEU A 218 -13.43 2.07 1.13
C LEU A 218 -12.20 2.20 2.03
N SER A 219 -11.36 3.19 1.76
CA SER A 219 -10.29 3.60 2.66
C SER A 219 -10.74 4.82 3.45
N VAL A 220 -10.87 4.66 4.76
CA VAL A 220 -11.20 5.73 5.71
C VAL A 220 -9.93 6.15 6.40
N THR A 221 -9.37 7.29 5.99
CA THR A 221 -8.12 7.85 6.49
C THR A 221 -8.40 8.99 7.47
N GLU A 222 -7.80 8.88 8.65
CA GLU A 222 -7.82 9.88 9.72
C GLU A 222 -6.40 10.35 10.00
N LEU A 223 -6.06 11.53 9.50
CA LEU A 223 -4.82 12.23 9.82
C LEU A 223 -4.95 12.82 11.22
N ALA A 224 -4.08 12.37 12.12
CA ALA A 224 -4.14 12.72 13.53
C ALA A 224 -3.43 14.06 13.82
N ALA A 225 -2.31 14.34 13.16
CA ALA A 225 -1.54 15.55 13.41
C ALA A 225 -0.65 15.93 12.23
N PHE A 226 -0.52 17.25 12.04
CA PHE A 226 0.56 17.89 11.29
C PHE A 226 1.45 18.60 12.31
N ASP A 227 2.71 18.20 12.41
CA ASP A 227 3.67 18.80 13.34
C ASP A 227 5.09 18.61 12.83
N ARG A 228 6.00 19.55 13.12
CA ARG A 228 7.44 19.47 12.78
C ARG A 228 7.75 19.09 11.32
N GLY A 229 6.88 19.50 10.38
CA GLY A 229 7.05 19.19 8.96
C GLY A 229 6.67 17.74 8.59
N THR A 230 5.97 17.02 9.46
CA THR A 230 5.43 15.69 9.20
C THR A 230 3.91 15.65 9.39
N VAL A 231 3.31 14.61 8.83
CA VAL A 231 1.92 14.22 9.08
C VAL A 231 1.90 12.78 9.59
N SER A 232 1.02 12.47 10.53
CA SER A 232 0.81 11.11 11.02
C SER A 232 -0.67 10.80 11.12
N GLY A 233 -1.05 9.55 10.93
CA GLY A 233 -2.44 9.11 10.98
C GLY A 233 -2.61 7.63 10.74
N GLN A 234 -3.87 7.22 10.57
CA GLN A 234 -4.26 5.83 10.37
C GLN A 234 -5.32 5.72 9.28
N ALA A 235 -5.51 4.52 8.75
CA ALA A 235 -6.66 4.20 7.93
C ALA A 235 -7.26 2.83 8.26
N ARG A 236 -8.54 2.68 7.96
CA ARG A 236 -9.23 1.39 7.94
C ARG A 236 -9.78 1.15 6.55
N HIS A 237 -9.63 -0.08 6.07
CA HIS A 237 -10.02 -0.47 4.73
C HIS A 237 -11.17 -1.46 4.82
N PHE A 238 -12.29 -1.16 4.16
CA PHE A 238 -13.50 -1.98 4.16
C PHE A 238 -13.85 -2.40 2.74
N SER A 239 -14.43 -3.58 2.56
CA SER A 239 -15.15 -3.93 1.34
C SER A 239 -16.45 -3.13 1.23
N GLN A 240 -17.05 -3.11 0.04
CA GLN A 240 -18.29 -2.39 -0.19
C GLN A 240 -19.47 -2.83 0.70
N ASP A 241 -19.49 -4.10 1.11
CA ASP A 241 -20.48 -4.68 2.02
C ASP A 241 -20.15 -4.49 3.51
N GLY A 242 -19.06 -3.81 3.83
CA GLY A 242 -18.72 -3.39 5.19
C GLY A 242 -17.80 -4.32 5.97
N ALA A 243 -17.26 -5.38 5.35
CA ALA A 243 -16.27 -6.22 6.02
C ALA A 243 -14.94 -5.46 6.18
N LEU A 244 -14.36 -5.49 7.39
CA LEU A 244 -13.03 -4.92 7.62
C LEU A 244 -11.98 -5.81 6.94
N LEU A 245 -11.17 -5.24 6.06
CA LEU A 245 -10.16 -5.94 5.26
C LEU A 245 -8.74 -5.72 5.81
N ALA A 246 -8.44 -4.48 6.17
CA ALA A 246 -7.12 -4.09 6.65
C ALA A 246 -7.15 -2.83 7.53
N ILE A 247 -6.07 -2.63 8.27
CA ILE A 247 -5.79 -1.42 9.05
C ILE A 247 -4.37 -0.97 8.74
N SER A 248 -4.18 0.32 8.51
CA SER A 248 -2.87 0.89 8.24
C SER A 248 -2.59 2.16 9.06
N SER A 249 -1.33 2.55 9.16
CA SER A 249 -0.91 3.84 9.72
C SER A 249 0.44 4.24 9.17
N GLN A 250 0.68 5.54 9.00
CA GLN A 250 1.84 6.04 8.29
C GLN A 250 2.26 7.41 8.79
N THR A 251 3.56 7.68 8.71
CA THR A 251 4.13 9.02 8.82
C THR A 251 4.61 9.48 7.45
N GLY A 252 4.24 10.70 7.05
CA GLY A 252 4.79 11.38 5.88
C GLY A 252 5.58 12.62 6.24
N VAL A 253 6.58 12.96 5.44
CA VAL A 253 7.21 14.28 5.43
C VAL A 253 6.44 15.17 4.46
N LEU A 254 6.13 16.37 4.91
CA LEU A 254 5.45 17.38 4.10
C LEU A 254 6.38 17.88 2.97
N PRO A 255 5.83 18.29 1.81
CA PRO A 255 6.63 18.87 0.74
C PRO A 255 7.40 20.09 1.25
N ARG A 256 8.67 20.25 0.82
CA ARG A 256 9.48 21.43 1.16
C ARG A 256 8.86 22.73 0.66
N ILE A 257 8.19 22.67 -0.49
CA ILE A 257 7.47 23.78 -1.10
C ILE A 257 6.01 23.32 -1.23
N PRO A 258 5.06 23.92 -0.51
CA PRO A 258 3.65 23.58 -0.67
C PRO A 258 3.23 23.74 -2.12
N MET A 259 2.51 22.75 -2.66
CA MET A 259 1.82 22.96 -3.93
C MET A 259 0.81 24.10 -3.72
N LEU A 260 0.90 25.16 -4.54
CA LEU A 260 -0.01 26.30 -4.47
C LEU A 260 -1.46 25.80 -4.53
N LYS A 261 -2.32 26.31 -3.64
CA LYS A 261 -3.76 26.05 -3.67
C LYS A 261 -4.30 26.63 -4.99
N GLY A 262 -4.51 25.77 -5.98
CA GLY A 262 -5.37 26.06 -7.13
C GLY A 262 -6.83 26.08 -6.70
#